data_AF-A0A6A6M292-F1
#
_entry.id   AF-A0A6A6M292-F1
#
_cell.length_a   1.000
_cell.length_b   1.000
_cell.length_c   1.000
_cell.angle_alpha   90.00
_cell.angle_beta   90.00
_cell.angle_gamma   90.00
#
_symmetry.space_group_name_H-M   'P 1'
#
loop_
_entity.id
_entity.type
_entity.pdbx_description
1 polymer ?
#
loop_
_entity_poly.entity_id
_entity_poly.type
_entity_poly.pdbx_seq_one_letter_code
_entity_poly.pdbx_strand_id
1 'polypeptide(L)'
;MSRCSWSGISYGMDINRDSEDQRQRSCNFTSCVSTQPHFDPFLLLVLFVGSIIWYHNQTAAIQRKTDNLKNYDIHSYHSRADHFQTISEQLQKLDATLKELTQKISGLQIDSKVKIEFPHFSGIGPAEWLNRVAQFFKYNGTPEDEGVTLASFYLEGEANQWLQWLQQTSKRDGSDITWEFFKKELVSRFGPAEDEDFNEALSRVKQSGSLRDYRREIERLSNRVVDWPDKELNWTFMGGLKEEISGEIKMSNPRRLRETIDLARTRDELLSRQSSSSNSGYISQN
;
A
#
# COMPACT_ATOMS: atom_id res chain seq x y z
N MET A 1 -54.89 -80.99 -28.03
CA MET A 1 -54.62 -80.64 -26.61
C MET A 1 -53.11 -80.56 -26.41
N SER A 2 -52.68 -79.66 -25.52
CA SER A 2 -51.35 -79.59 -24.87
C SER A 2 -50.27 -78.70 -25.51
N ARG A 3 -50.27 -77.46 -24.99
CA ARG A 3 -49.19 -76.50 -24.66
C ARG A 3 -47.72 -76.89 -24.92
N CYS A 4 -46.94 -75.88 -25.33
CA CYS A 4 -45.66 -75.53 -24.70
C CYS A 4 -45.48 -74.01 -24.69
N SER A 5 -45.09 -73.50 -23.52
CA SER A 5 -44.76 -72.10 -23.20
C SER A 5 -43.32 -72.10 -22.72
N TRP A 6 -42.44 -71.21 -23.21
CA TRP A 6 -41.23 -70.77 -22.50
C TRP A 6 -40.86 -69.33 -22.92
N SER A 7 -41.11 -68.41 -21.98
CA SER A 7 -40.31 -67.27 -21.51
C SER A 7 -39.22 -66.59 -22.38
N GLY A 8 -39.37 -65.26 -22.49
CA GLY A 8 -38.40 -64.28 -21.97
C GLY A 8 -37.13 -64.01 -22.78
N ILE A 9 -37.07 -62.85 -23.45
CA ILE A 9 -35.80 -62.19 -23.81
C ILE A 9 -35.89 -60.72 -23.43
N SER A 10 -35.06 -60.35 -22.46
CA SER A 10 -34.76 -59.00 -21.99
C SER A 10 -33.91 -58.29 -23.05
N TYR A 11 -34.31 -57.08 -23.47
CA TYR A 11 -33.47 -56.23 -24.32
C TYR A 11 -32.67 -55.26 -23.43
N GLY A 12 -31.44 -55.64 -23.10
CA GLY A 12 -30.36 -54.69 -22.86
C GLY A 12 -29.78 -54.27 -24.21
N MET A 13 -29.83 -52.98 -24.53
CA MET A 13 -29.08 -52.42 -25.65
C MET A 13 -27.73 -51.94 -25.12
N ASP A 14 -26.70 -52.75 -25.33
CA ASP A 14 -25.32 -52.27 -25.37
C ASP A 14 -24.99 -51.81 -26.79
N ILE A 15 -24.31 -50.67 -26.86
CA ILE A 15 -23.99 -49.90 -28.05
C ILE A 15 -22.56 -50.26 -28.50
N ASN A 16 -22.41 -50.43 -29.82
CA ASN A 16 -21.19 -50.38 -30.62
C ASN A 16 -20.29 -51.62 -30.77
N ARG A 17 -20.10 -51.93 -32.07
CA ARG A 17 -18.85 -52.13 -32.83
C ARG A 17 -18.48 -53.54 -33.30
N ASP A 18 -18.03 -53.50 -34.55
CA ASP A 18 -17.15 -54.41 -35.28
C ASP A 18 -17.82 -55.70 -35.82
N SER A 19 -18.25 -55.70 -37.08
CA SER A 19 -17.48 -55.85 -38.33
C SER A 19 -17.17 -57.31 -38.65
N GLU A 20 -17.49 -57.69 -39.90
CA GLU A 20 -17.11 -58.94 -40.56
C GLU A 20 -17.82 -60.20 -40.04
N ASP A 21 -18.79 -60.68 -40.82
CA ASP A 21 -18.63 -61.93 -41.59
C ASP A 21 -19.99 -62.56 -41.90
N GLN A 22 -20.75 -62.00 -42.85
CA GLN A 22 -21.84 -62.72 -43.51
C GLN A 22 -21.91 -62.34 -44.99
N ARG A 23 -20.90 -62.79 -45.74
CA ARG A 23 -21.11 -63.14 -47.14
C ARG A 23 -20.77 -64.60 -47.35
N GLN A 24 -21.57 -65.17 -48.25
CA GLN A 24 -21.38 -66.42 -48.97
C GLN A 24 -21.86 -67.72 -48.32
N ARG A 25 -23.05 -68.13 -48.80
CA ARG A 25 -23.30 -69.41 -49.52
C ARG A 25 -23.28 -70.66 -48.62
N SER A 26 -24.08 -71.69 -48.79
CA SER A 26 -25.01 -72.10 -49.84
C SER A 26 -25.63 -73.38 -49.32
N CYS A 27 -26.94 -73.44 -49.16
CA CYS A 27 -27.65 -74.72 -49.20
C CYS A 27 -28.74 -74.61 -50.27
N ASN A 28 -28.27 -74.80 -51.51
CA ASN A 28 -28.88 -75.60 -52.57
C ASN A 28 -30.34 -75.31 -52.92
N PHE A 29 -30.56 -74.20 -53.62
CA PHE A 29 -31.73 -73.98 -54.47
C PHE A 29 -31.52 -74.60 -55.86
N THR A 30 -31.31 -75.91 -55.94
CA THR A 30 -31.26 -76.66 -57.21
C THR A 30 -31.74 -78.09 -56.97
N SER A 31 -33.05 -78.25 -56.80
CA SER A 31 -33.81 -79.39 -57.31
C SER A 31 -35.26 -79.21 -56.85
N CYS A 32 -36.07 -78.63 -57.72
CA CYS A 32 -37.51 -78.90 -57.87
C CYS A 32 -38.04 -77.88 -58.88
N VAL A 33 -37.67 -78.08 -60.15
CA VAL A 33 -38.50 -77.64 -61.26
C VAL A 33 -39.72 -78.55 -61.25
N SER A 34 -40.89 -77.96 -60.96
CA SER A 34 -42.18 -78.22 -61.62
C SER A 34 -43.31 -78.03 -60.62
N THR A 35 -43.86 -76.83 -60.55
CA THR A 35 -45.31 -76.54 -60.59
C THR A 35 -45.50 -75.04 -60.35
N GLN A 36 -46.35 -74.43 -61.16
CA GLN A 36 -46.60 -72.98 -61.24
C GLN A 36 -46.88 -72.34 -59.86
N PRO A 37 -46.53 -71.06 -59.63
CA PRO A 37 -47.26 -70.25 -58.69
C PRO A 37 -48.12 -69.25 -59.46
N HIS A 38 -49.44 -69.41 -59.37
CA HIS A 38 -50.34 -68.28 -59.48
C HIS A 38 -49.90 -67.26 -58.40
N PHE A 39 -49.22 -66.18 -58.82
CA PHE A 39 -48.93 -65.07 -57.93
C PHE A 39 -50.26 -64.38 -57.60
N ASP A 40 -50.70 -64.50 -56.34
CA ASP A 40 -51.90 -63.82 -55.86
C ASP A 40 -51.61 -62.30 -55.74
N PRO A 41 -52.21 -61.45 -56.60
CA PRO A 41 -51.99 -60.01 -56.57
C PRO A 41 -52.42 -59.37 -55.23
N PHE A 42 -53.34 -60.01 -54.50
CA PHE A 42 -53.82 -59.52 -53.21
C PHE A 42 -52.74 -59.61 -52.12
N LEU A 43 -51.90 -60.65 -52.13
CA LEU A 43 -50.81 -60.79 -51.16
C LEU A 43 -49.71 -59.73 -51.36
N LEU A 44 -49.37 -59.40 -52.61
CA LEU A 44 -48.42 -58.34 -52.91
C LEU A 44 -48.93 -56.96 -52.49
N LEU A 45 -50.23 -56.70 -52.68
CA LEU A 45 -50.87 -55.47 -52.24
C LEU A 45 -50.86 -55.34 -50.70
N VAL A 46 -51.15 -56.42 -49.97
CA VAL A 46 -51.12 -56.42 -48.50
C VAL A 46 -49.71 -56.18 -47.97
N LEU A 47 -48.67 -56.79 -48.56
CA LEU A 47 -47.28 -56.54 -48.18
C LEU A 47 -46.83 -55.12 -48.51
N PHE A 48 -47.26 -54.57 -49.66
CA PHE A 48 -46.96 -53.21 -50.06
C PHE A 48 -47.61 -52.18 -49.13
N VAL A 49 -48.91 -52.34 -48.84
CA VAL A 49 -49.65 -51.47 -47.90
C VAL A 49 -49.07 -51.60 -46.49
N GLY A 50 -48.74 -52.81 -46.03
CA GLY A 50 -48.09 -53.04 -44.74
C GLY A 50 -46.71 -52.37 -44.63
N SER A 51 -45.92 -52.39 -45.71
CA SER A 51 -44.62 -51.70 -45.77
C SER A 51 -44.77 -50.18 -45.73
N ILE A 52 -45.78 -49.62 -46.40
CA ILE A 52 -46.10 -48.18 -46.34
C ILE A 52 -46.49 -47.78 -44.92
N ILE A 53 -47.38 -48.54 -44.27
CA ILE A 53 -47.81 -48.27 -42.90
C ILE A 53 -46.62 -48.36 -41.94
N TRP A 54 -45.77 -49.38 -42.08
CA TRP A 54 -44.56 -49.55 -41.27
C TRP A 54 -43.59 -48.38 -41.46
N TYR A 55 -43.33 -47.97 -42.70
CA TYR A 55 -42.46 -46.84 -43.01
C TYR A 55 -43.02 -45.53 -42.42
N HIS A 56 -44.33 -45.30 -42.56
CA HIS A 56 -44.98 -44.11 -42.01
C HIS A 56 -44.90 -44.09 -40.47
N ASN A 57 -45.15 -45.21 -39.80
CA ASN A 57 -45.00 -45.32 -38.34
C ASN A 57 -43.54 -45.10 -37.90
N GLN A 58 -42.57 -45.64 -38.64
CA GLN A 58 -41.15 -45.44 -38.36
C GLN A 58 -40.75 -43.96 -38.52
N THR A 59 -41.21 -43.29 -39.57
CA THR A 59 -40.95 -41.85 -39.75
C THR A 59 -41.60 -41.00 -38.65
N ALA A 60 -42.82 -41.34 -38.21
CA ALA A 60 -43.48 -40.67 -37.11
C ALA A 60 -42.75 -40.87 -35.77
N ALA A 61 -42.21 -42.07 -35.52
CA ALA A 61 -41.42 -42.36 -34.32
C ALA A 61 -40.09 -41.59 -34.30
N ILE A 62 -39.43 -41.47 -35.45
CA ILE A 62 -38.20 -40.66 -35.59
C ILE A 62 -38.53 -39.19 -35.37
N GLN A 63 -39.60 -38.67 -35.97
CA GLN A 63 -39.99 -37.26 -35.82
C GLN A 63 -40.28 -36.91 -34.36
N ARG A 64 -41.03 -37.75 -33.63
CA ARG A 64 -41.29 -37.54 -32.20
C ARG A 64 -40.00 -37.52 -31.37
N LYS A 65 -39.05 -38.42 -31.66
CA LYS A 65 -37.75 -38.41 -30.99
C LYS A 65 -36.99 -37.12 -31.30
N THR A 66 -36.95 -36.71 -32.56
CA THR A 66 -36.30 -35.47 -32.98
C THR A 66 -36.92 -34.24 -32.32
N ASP A 67 -38.25 -34.16 -32.23
CA ASP A 67 -38.95 -33.04 -31.60
C ASP A 67 -38.70 -33.00 -30.09
N ASN A 68 -38.70 -34.16 -29.42
CA ASN A 68 -38.37 -34.25 -28.00
C ASN A 68 -36.90 -33.87 -27.72
N LEU A 69 -35.97 -34.33 -28.56
CA LEU A 69 -34.54 -33.97 -28.47
C LEU A 69 -34.34 -32.46 -28.67
N LYS A 70 -34.93 -31.89 -29.74
CA LYS A 70 -34.87 -30.44 -29.99
C LYS A 70 -35.48 -29.64 -28.84
N ASN A 71 -36.63 -30.05 -28.31
CA ASN A 71 -37.29 -29.34 -27.22
C ASN A 71 -36.49 -29.40 -25.91
N TYR A 72 -35.92 -30.56 -25.60
CA TYR A 72 -35.03 -30.72 -24.44
C TYR A 72 -33.77 -29.85 -24.55
N ASP A 73 -33.10 -29.88 -25.71
CA ASP A 73 -31.90 -29.07 -25.94
C ASP A 73 -32.23 -27.58 -25.85
N ILE A 74 -33.28 -27.12 -26.55
CA ILE A 74 -33.70 -25.71 -26.54
C ILE A 74 -34.03 -25.23 -25.12
N HIS A 75 -34.78 -26.01 -24.34
CA HIS A 75 -35.13 -25.64 -22.97
C HIS A 75 -33.91 -25.65 -22.04
N SER A 76 -32.99 -26.60 -22.23
CA SER A 76 -31.72 -26.66 -21.51
C SER A 76 -30.85 -25.43 -21.79
N TYR A 77 -30.74 -25.02 -23.06
CA TYR A 77 -30.00 -23.81 -23.43
C TYR A 77 -30.66 -22.53 -22.92
N HIS A 78 -31.99 -22.39 -23.00
CA HIS A 78 -32.71 -21.23 -22.47
C HIS A 78 -32.55 -21.11 -20.96
N SER A 79 -32.72 -22.21 -20.21
CA SER A 79 -32.53 -22.20 -18.76
C SER A 79 -31.11 -21.81 -18.33
N ARG A 80 -30.08 -22.26 -19.08
CA ARG A 80 -28.69 -21.83 -18.85
C ARG A 80 -28.47 -20.36 -19.20
N ALA A 81 -29.10 -19.86 -20.25
CA ALA A 81 -29.02 -18.46 -20.64
C ALA A 81 -29.67 -17.56 -19.57
N ASP A 82 -30.84 -17.93 -19.03
CA ASP A 82 -31.52 -17.20 -17.95
C ASP A 82 -30.69 -17.18 -16.67
N HIS A 83 -30.06 -18.31 -16.32
CA HIS A 83 -29.16 -18.38 -15.18
C HIS A 83 -27.92 -17.50 -15.36
N PHE A 84 -27.33 -17.50 -16.57
CA PHE A 84 -26.20 -16.63 -16.89
C PHE A 84 -26.60 -15.15 -16.83
N GLN A 85 -27.78 -14.81 -17.34
CA GLN A 85 -28.33 -13.46 -17.28
C GLN A 85 -28.49 -13.02 -15.82
N THR A 86 -29.05 -13.87 -14.96
CA THR A 86 -29.21 -13.61 -13.53
C THR A 86 -27.87 -13.36 -12.83
N ILE A 87 -26.84 -14.17 -13.14
CA ILE A 87 -25.48 -13.96 -12.61
C ILE A 87 -24.91 -12.62 -13.08
N SER A 88 -25.09 -12.29 -14.35
CA SER A 88 -24.57 -11.03 -14.91
C SER A 88 -25.18 -9.81 -14.22
N GLU A 89 -26.48 -9.85 -13.92
CA GLU A 89 -27.19 -8.79 -13.19
C GLU A 89 -26.70 -8.68 -11.75
N GLN A 90 -26.43 -9.81 -11.08
CA GLN A 90 -25.86 -9.82 -9.74
C GLN A 90 -24.45 -9.22 -9.72
N LEU A 91 -23.60 -9.54 -10.71
CA LEU A 91 -22.26 -8.98 -10.84
C LEU A 91 -22.29 -7.47 -11.08
N GLN A 92 -23.21 -6.99 -11.93
CA GLN A 92 -23.38 -5.55 -12.16
C GLN A 92 -23.83 -4.81 -10.89
N LYS A 93 -24.77 -5.40 -10.12
CA LYS A 93 -25.18 -4.83 -8.83
C LYS A 93 -24.02 -4.78 -7.83
N LEU A 94 -23.19 -5.82 -7.78
CA LEU A 94 -22.02 -5.85 -6.91
C LEU A 94 -20.96 -4.81 -7.31
N ASP A 95 -20.72 -4.63 -8.61
CA ASP A 95 -19.80 -3.60 -9.10
C ASP A 95 -20.32 -2.19 -8.75
N ALA A 96 -21.63 -1.95 -8.87
CA ALA A 96 -22.24 -0.69 -8.47
C ALA A 96 -22.09 -0.41 -6.96
N THR A 97 -22.31 -1.41 -6.11
CA THR A 97 -22.13 -1.24 -4.66
C THR A 97 -20.67 -1.06 -4.29
N LEU A 98 -19.73 -1.76 -4.94
CA LEU A 98 -18.30 -1.55 -4.74
C LEU A 98 -17.87 -0.14 -5.13
N LYS A 99 -18.37 0.40 -6.25
CA LYS A 99 -18.12 1.79 -6.66
C LYS A 99 -18.68 2.78 -5.65
N GLU A 100 -19.91 2.58 -5.17
CA GLU A 100 -20.53 3.43 -4.16
C GLU A 100 -19.75 3.40 -2.83
N LEU A 101 -19.34 2.20 -2.37
CA LEU A 101 -18.53 2.05 -1.16
C LEU A 101 -17.15 2.69 -1.34
N THR A 102 -16.52 2.53 -2.52
CA THR A 102 -15.24 3.17 -2.83
C THR A 102 -15.36 4.69 -2.80
N GLN A 103 -16.44 5.24 -3.36
CA GLN A 103 -16.72 6.67 -3.32
C GLN A 103 -16.95 7.15 -1.88
N LYS A 104 -17.73 6.42 -1.08
CA LYS A 104 -17.93 6.72 0.35
C LYS A 104 -16.61 6.67 1.12
N ILE A 105 -15.76 5.67 0.89
CA ILE A 105 -14.45 5.56 1.53
C ILE A 105 -13.53 6.70 1.10
N SER A 106 -13.53 7.09 -0.18
CA SER A 106 -12.75 8.23 -0.66
C SER A 106 -13.21 9.57 -0.06
N GLY A 107 -14.50 9.71 0.24
CA GLY A 107 -15.05 10.88 0.94
C GLY A 107 -14.84 10.83 2.46
N LEU A 108 -14.64 9.64 3.04
CA LEU A 108 -14.30 9.43 4.44
C LEU A 108 -12.79 9.53 4.65
N GLN A 109 -12.15 10.56 4.12
CA GLN A 109 -10.76 10.92 4.42
C GLN A 109 -10.60 11.12 5.93
N ILE A 110 -10.45 10.03 6.67
CA ILE A 110 -9.88 10.02 8.00
C ILE A 110 -8.39 10.16 7.71
N ASP A 111 -7.96 11.40 7.55
CA ASP A 111 -6.55 11.76 7.70
C ASP A 111 -6.15 11.30 9.11
N SER A 112 -5.71 10.04 9.22
CA SER A 112 -5.07 9.51 10.43
C SER A 112 -3.70 10.16 10.63
N LYS A 113 -3.34 11.12 9.78
CA LYS A 113 -2.22 12.01 9.96
C LYS A 113 -2.53 12.85 11.19
N VAL A 114 -1.75 12.63 12.25
CA VAL A 114 -1.79 13.49 13.44
C VAL A 114 -1.79 14.93 12.94
N LYS A 115 -2.85 15.67 13.29
CA LYS A 115 -2.99 17.08 12.91
C LYS A 115 -1.94 17.86 13.70
N ILE A 116 -0.77 18.04 13.09
CA ILE A 116 0.25 18.93 13.61
C ILE A 116 -0.23 20.35 13.32
N GLU A 117 -0.23 21.20 14.34
CA GLU A 117 -0.51 22.62 14.15
C GLU A 117 0.72 23.34 13.61
N PHE A 118 0.50 24.27 12.68
CA PHE A 118 1.59 25.10 12.17
C PHE A 118 2.10 26.02 13.29
N PRO A 119 3.42 26.18 13.46
CA PRO A 119 3.98 26.99 14.54
C PRO A 119 3.75 28.49 14.30
N HIS A 120 3.31 29.20 15.34
CA HIS A 120 3.14 30.66 15.31
C HIS A 120 4.49 31.37 15.56
N PHE A 121 4.66 32.58 15.01
CA PHE A 121 5.86 33.39 15.19
C PHE A 121 5.53 34.85 15.51
N SER A 122 6.02 35.32 16.66
CA SER A 122 5.83 36.69 17.14
C SER A 122 7.08 37.57 17.02
N GLY A 123 8.19 37.04 16.47
CA GLY A 123 9.47 37.77 16.35
C GLY A 123 10.61 37.24 17.23
N ILE A 124 10.37 36.23 18.07
CA ILE A 124 11.39 35.68 18.98
C ILE A 124 11.88 34.33 18.47
N GLY A 125 13.20 34.16 18.37
CA GLY A 125 13.82 32.87 18.06
C GLY A 125 13.57 32.37 16.63
N PRO A 126 13.91 33.16 15.58
CA PRO A 126 13.62 32.80 14.19
C PRO A 126 14.24 31.46 13.76
N ALA A 127 15.45 31.13 14.24
CA ALA A 127 16.10 29.87 13.91
C ALA A 127 15.34 28.64 14.42
N GLU A 128 14.81 28.71 15.65
CA GLU A 128 14.00 27.62 16.21
C GLU A 128 12.67 27.48 15.47
N TRP A 129 12.02 28.61 15.19
CA TRP A 129 10.76 28.62 14.45
C TRP A 129 10.92 28.05 13.04
N LEU A 130 11.95 28.48 12.29
CA LEU A 130 12.26 27.96 10.96
C LEU A 130 12.52 26.45 10.98
N ASN A 131 13.19 25.93 12.01
CA ASN A 131 13.41 24.49 12.16
C ASN A 131 12.07 23.74 12.35
N ARG A 132 11.16 24.25 13.19
CA ARG A 132 9.83 23.68 13.38
C ARG A 132 8.99 23.73 12.10
N VAL A 133 9.04 24.83 11.34
CA VAL A 133 8.37 24.95 10.04
C VAL A 133 8.93 23.95 9.03
N ALA A 134 10.26 23.79 8.96
CA ALA A 134 10.88 22.80 8.06
C ALA A 134 10.45 21.36 8.40
N GLN A 135 10.35 21.02 9.69
CA GLN A 135 9.79 19.73 10.12
C GLN A 135 8.32 19.58 9.71
N PHE A 136 7.52 20.64 9.86
CA PHE A 136 6.13 20.66 9.44
C PHE A 136 5.98 20.44 7.94
N PHE A 137 6.73 21.16 7.10
CA PHE A 137 6.68 21.01 5.64
C PHE A 137 7.09 19.60 5.23
N LYS A 138 8.16 19.06 5.83
CA LYS A 138 8.62 17.68 5.57
C LYS A 138 7.57 16.65 5.92
N TYR A 139 6.88 16.80 7.06
CA TYR A 139 5.83 15.88 7.48
C TYR A 139 4.57 16.00 6.60
N ASN A 140 4.16 17.23 6.27
CA ASN A 140 2.95 17.49 5.52
C ASN A 140 3.11 17.34 4.00
N GLY A 141 4.35 17.34 3.49
CA GLY A 141 4.63 17.33 2.06
C GLY A 141 4.30 18.69 1.41
N THR A 142 4.46 19.79 2.14
CA THR A 142 4.13 21.12 1.66
C THR A 142 5.11 21.54 0.55
N PRO A 143 4.62 21.95 -0.63
CA PRO A 143 5.44 22.53 -1.69
C PRO A 143 6.19 23.79 -1.24
N GLU A 144 7.39 24.02 -1.78
CA GLU A 144 8.25 25.14 -1.37
C GLU A 144 7.67 26.52 -1.73
N ASP A 145 6.95 26.60 -2.86
CA ASP A 145 6.26 27.78 -3.36
C ASP A 145 5.07 28.20 -2.48
N GLU A 146 4.43 27.25 -1.79
CA GLU A 146 3.36 27.53 -0.84
C GLU A 146 3.87 27.94 0.55
N GLY A 147 5.17 27.77 0.82
CA GLY A 147 5.74 27.92 2.16
C GLY A 147 5.57 29.32 2.75
N VAL A 148 5.83 30.37 1.95
CA VAL A 148 5.67 31.78 2.38
C VAL A 148 4.20 32.11 2.62
N THR A 149 3.32 31.68 1.72
CA THR A 149 1.87 31.89 1.85
C THR A 149 1.34 31.23 3.11
N LEU A 150 1.71 29.98 3.39
CA LEU A 150 1.28 29.30 4.60
C LEU A 150 1.85 29.98 5.85
N ALA A 151 3.15 30.29 5.87
CA ALA A 151 3.79 30.98 6.99
C ALA A 151 3.11 32.31 7.33
N SER A 152 2.65 33.07 6.32
CA SER A 152 2.03 34.38 6.51
C SER A 152 0.81 34.38 7.43
N PHE A 153 0.03 33.29 7.45
CA PHE A 153 -1.14 33.16 8.32
C PHE A 153 -0.80 32.99 9.81
N TYR A 154 0.45 32.62 10.11
CA TYR A 154 0.90 32.28 11.46
C TYR A 154 1.97 33.25 11.97
N LEU A 155 2.23 34.35 11.24
CA LEU A 155 3.01 35.47 11.73
C LEU A 155 2.09 36.39 12.55
N GLU A 156 2.54 36.77 13.73
CA GLU A 156 1.79 37.59 14.67
C GLU A 156 2.58 38.83 15.09
N GLY A 157 1.86 39.84 15.58
CA GLY A 157 2.49 41.05 16.12
C GLY A 157 3.41 41.76 15.13
N GLU A 158 4.65 42.02 15.55
CA GLU A 158 5.67 42.69 14.74
C GLU A 158 6.04 41.89 13.48
N ALA A 159 6.07 40.56 13.56
CA ALA A 159 6.43 39.71 12.42
C ALA A 159 5.44 39.83 11.26
N ASN A 160 4.14 39.95 11.55
CA ASN A 160 3.13 40.17 10.53
C ASN A 160 3.28 41.54 9.84
N GLN A 161 3.51 42.59 10.63
CA GLN A 161 3.70 43.95 10.10
C GLN A 161 4.94 44.03 9.21
N TRP A 162 6.03 43.37 9.63
CA TRP A 162 7.24 43.25 8.83
C TRP A 162 7.02 42.52 7.52
N LEU A 163 6.28 41.40 7.50
CA LEU A 163 5.98 40.68 6.26
C LEU A 163 5.19 41.54 5.27
N GLN A 164 4.21 42.31 5.75
CA GLN A 164 3.46 43.24 4.89
C GLN A 164 4.37 44.30 4.26
N TRP A 165 5.30 44.85 5.05
CA TRP A 165 6.31 45.78 4.54
C TRP A 165 7.22 45.10 3.50
N LEU A 166 7.72 43.89 3.78
CA LEU A 166 8.59 43.14 2.87
C LEU A 166 7.90 42.84 1.53
N GLN A 167 6.63 42.43 1.57
CA GLN A 167 5.80 42.22 0.38
C GLN A 167 5.60 43.51 -0.42
N GLN A 168 5.39 44.65 0.25
CA GLN A 168 5.22 45.94 -0.42
C GLN A 168 6.52 46.40 -1.10
N THR A 169 7.67 46.21 -0.45
CA THR A 169 9.00 46.53 -0.99
C THR A 169 9.32 45.64 -2.18
N SER A 170 9.15 44.32 -2.05
CA SER A 170 9.41 43.36 -3.13
C SER A 170 8.55 43.63 -4.38
N LYS A 171 7.29 44.05 -4.20
CA LYS A 171 6.41 44.48 -5.31
C LYS A 171 6.91 45.73 -6.03
N ARG A 172 7.54 46.67 -5.32
CA ARG A 172 8.13 47.88 -5.93
C ARG A 172 9.37 47.54 -6.74
N ASP A 173 10.15 46.58 -6.25
CA ASP A 173 11.39 46.12 -6.87
C ASP A 173 11.14 45.11 -8.01
N GLY A 174 9.89 44.64 -8.17
CA GLY A 174 9.50 43.68 -9.21
C GLY A 174 10.00 42.25 -8.97
N SER A 175 10.32 41.91 -7.72
CA SER A 175 10.85 40.61 -7.32
C SER A 175 9.84 39.81 -6.51
N ASP A 176 9.79 38.50 -6.75
CA ASP A 176 8.98 37.57 -5.95
C ASP A 176 9.71 37.14 -4.66
N ILE A 177 8.95 36.93 -3.60
CA ILE A 177 9.48 36.45 -2.31
C ILE A 177 9.52 34.93 -2.35
N THR A 178 10.68 34.37 -2.65
CA THR A 178 10.94 32.93 -2.51
C THR A 178 11.07 32.53 -1.04
N TRP A 179 10.87 31.25 -0.72
CA TRP A 179 11.07 30.74 0.63
C TRP A 179 12.49 31.00 1.17
N GLU A 180 13.51 30.78 0.34
CA GLU A 180 14.90 31.06 0.69
C GLU A 180 15.16 32.55 0.99
N PHE A 181 14.60 33.46 0.17
CA PHE A 181 14.69 34.89 0.41
C PHE A 181 13.98 35.27 1.73
N PHE A 182 12.78 34.75 1.95
CA PHE A 182 12.03 34.96 3.19
C PHE A 182 12.81 34.52 4.43
N LYS A 183 13.44 33.33 4.42
CA LYS A 183 14.27 32.84 5.54
C LYS A 183 15.42 33.80 5.85
N LYS A 184 16.12 34.27 4.82
CA LYS A 184 17.27 35.18 4.97
C LYS A 184 16.84 36.50 5.61
N GLU A 185 15.78 37.12 5.09
CA GLU A 185 15.26 38.39 5.60
C GLU A 185 14.69 38.24 7.02
N LEU A 186 14.02 37.12 7.33
CA LEU A 186 13.50 36.82 8.66
C LEU A 186 14.63 36.73 9.70
N VAL A 187 15.71 36.02 9.37
CA VAL A 187 16.88 35.92 10.24
C VAL A 187 17.60 37.26 10.35
N SER A 188 17.72 38.03 9.28
CA SER A 188 18.32 39.37 9.33
C SER A 188 17.54 40.32 10.24
N ARG A 189 16.20 40.26 10.21
CA ARG A 189 15.33 41.14 11.00
C ARG A 189 15.19 40.74 12.47
N PHE A 190 14.94 39.45 12.73
CA PHE A 190 14.58 38.93 14.06
C PHE A 190 15.68 38.08 14.69
N GLY A 191 16.76 37.84 13.96
CA GLY A 191 17.90 37.12 14.47
C GLY A 191 18.64 37.95 15.52
N PRO A 192 19.50 37.29 16.32
CA PRO A 192 20.54 38.00 17.05
C PRO A 192 21.34 38.87 16.07
N ALA A 193 21.81 40.03 16.53
CA ALA A 193 22.61 40.93 15.71
C ALA A 193 23.79 40.15 15.08
N GLU A 194 24.14 40.47 13.83
CA GLU A 194 25.23 39.83 13.08
C GLU A 194 26.59 39.85 13.82
N ASP A 195 26.70 40.65 14.88
CA ASP A 195 27.88 40.79 15.75
C ASP A 195 28.03 39.69 16.83
N GLU A 196 27.03 38.82 17.07
CA GLU A 196 27.25 37.61 17.86
C GLU A 196 27.94 36.55 16.98
N ASP A 197 29.28 36.57 16.98
CA ASP A 197 30.05 35.51 16.35
C ASP A 197 29.85 34.21 17.14
N PHE A 198 28.85 33.41 16.72
CA PHE A 198 28.57 32.10 17.30
C PHE A 198 29.77 31.16 17.23
N ASN A 199 30.69 31.36 16.26
CA ASN A 199 31.94 30.62 16.19
C ASN A 199 32.85 30.98 17.36
N GLU A 200 33.02 32.28 17.62
CA GLU A 200 33.77 32.77 18.77
C GLU A 200 33.12 32.30 20.08
N ALA A 201 31.81 32.46 20.22
CA ALA A 201 31.07 32.03 21.41
C ALA A 201 31.24 30.53 21.66
N LEU A 202 31.09 29.70 20.62
CA LEU A 202 31.27 28.25 20.69
C LEU A 202 32.71 27.88 21.06
N SER A 203 33.71 28.55 20.51
CA SER A 203 35.13 28.32 20.82
C SER A 203 35.52 28.66 22.27
N ARG A 204 34.80 29.60 22.89
CA ARG A 204 35.07 30.11 24.24
C ARG A 204 34.26 29.40 25.33
N VAL A 205 33.32 28.51 25.00
CA VAL A 205 32.49 27.84 26.01
C VAL A 205 33.38 27.04 26.97
N LYS A 206 33.20 27.28 28.27
CA LYS A 206 33.85 26.56 29.35
C LYS A 206 32.82 25.99 30.31
N GLN A 207 33.06 24.79 30.82
CA GLN A 207 32.24 24.15 31.83
C GLN A 207 32.45 24.85 33.19
N SER A 208 31.58 25.79 33.53
CA SER A 208 31.52 26.40 34.87
C SER A 208 30.67 25.58 35.84
N GLY A 209 29.49 25.14 35.38
CA GLY A 209 28.50 24.40 36.17
C GLY A 209 28.55 22.89 35.99
N SER A 210 27.36 22.29 35.88
CA SER A 210 27.21 20.84 35.64
C SER A 210 27.63 20.48 34.22
N LEU A 211 28.05 19.22 34.02
CA LEU A 211 28.33 18.70 32.67
C LEU A 211 27.11 18.80 31.75
N ARG A 212 25.90 18.63 32.31
CA ARG A 212 24.64 18.74 31.57
C ARG A 212 24.40 20.15 31.02
N ASP A 213 24.64 21.18 31.83
CA ASP A 213 24.41 22.56 31.40
C ASP A 213 25.47 22.99 30.36
N TYR A 214 26.72 22.57 30.54
CA TYR A 214 27.78 22.76 29.55
C TYR A 214 27.43 22.12 28.21
N ARG A 215 27.00 20.85 28.22
CA ARG A 215 26.58 20.14 27.01
C ARG A 215 25.44 20.85 26.30
N ARG A 216 24.42 21.29 27.06
CA ARG A 216 23.28 22.04 26.51
C ARG A 216 23.72 23.31 25.81
N GLU A 217 24.69 24.03 26.37
CA GLU A 217 25.19 25.27 25.76
C GLU A 217 25.97 25.03 24.47
N ILE A 218 26.81 23.97 24.43
CA ILE A 218 27.47 23.53 23.20
C ILE A 218 26.43 23.14 22.13
N GLU A 219 25.40 22.37 22.48
CA GLU A 219 24.31 21.99 21.55
C GLU A 219 23.57 23.24 21.04
N ARG A 220 23.27 24.21 21.92
CA ARG A 220 22.59 25.45 21.56
C ARG A 220 23.38 26.29 20.55
N LEU A 221 24.70 26.42 20.76
CA LEU A 221 25.58 27.23 19.91
C LEU A 221 25.92 26.50 18.60
N SER A 222 26.21 25.20 18.66
CA SER A 222 26.51 24.40 17.46
C SER A 222 25.34 24.34 16.46
N ASN A 223 24.09 24.33 16.94
CA ASN A 223 22.90 24.39 16.07
C ASN A 223 22.76 25.70 15.29
N ARG A 224 23.49 26.76 15.67
CA ARG A 224 23.44 28.09 15.03
C ARG A 224 24.63 28.34 14.10
N VAL A 225 25.64 27.48 14.15
CA VAL A 225 26.83 27.59 13.34
C VAL A 225 26.68 26.71 12.09
N VAL A 226 26.96 27.29 10.93
CA VAL A 226 26.96 26.57 9.65
C VAL A 226 28.34 25.97 9.41
N ASP A 227 28.39 24.69 9.03
CA ASP A 227 29.59 23.96 8.57
C ASP A 227 30.78 23.88 9.55
N TRP A 228 30.52 23.77 10.86
CA TRP A 228 31.61 23.49 11.82
C TRP A 228 32.15 22.05 11.66
N PRO A 229 33.46 21.85 11.45
CA PRO A 229 34.00 20.49 11.29
C PRO A 229 33.80 19.64 12.54
N ASP A 230 33.26 18.42 12.41
CA ASP A 230 33.02 17.48 13.53
C ASP A 230 34.25 17.28 14.42
N LYS A 231 35.44 17.24 13.79
CA LYS A 231 36.72 17.13 14.48
C LYS A 231 36.97 18.34 15.37
N GLU A 232 36.75 19.54 14.86
CA GLU A 232 36.93 20.78 15.61
C GLU A 232 35.90 20.91 16.72
N LEU A 233 34.64 20.52 16.48
CA LEU A 233 33.60 20.49 17.51
C LEU A 233 34.00 19.55 18.66
N ASN A 234 34.57 18.40 18.34
CA ASN A 234 35.10 17.46 19.32
C ASN A 234 36.26 18.06 20.15
N TRP A 235 37.21 18.75 19.49
CA TRP A 235 38.32 19.41 20.19
C TRP A 235 37.85 20.56 21.08
N THR A 236 36.92 21.39 20.59
CA THR A 236 36.31 22.47 21.37
C THR A 236 35.57 21.91 22.58
N PHE A 237 34.78 20.85 22.40
CA PHE A 237 34.08 20.20 23.51
C PHE A 237 35.08 19.68 24.55
N MET A 238 36.13 18.97 24.15
CA MET A 238 37.17 18.48 25.08
C MET A 238 37.93 19.61 25.79
N GLY A 239 38.26 20.67 25.05
CA GLY A 239 38.99 21.82 25.56
C GLY A 239 38.15 22.69 26.51
N GLY A 240 36.83 22.59 26.47
CA GLY A 240 35.93 23.34 27.34
C GLY A 240 35.55 22.65 28.65
N LEU A 241 35.81 21.34 28.79
CA LEU A 241 35.52 20.59 30.03
C LEU A 241 36.39 21.05 31.21
N LYS A 242 35.89 20.82 32.43
CA LYS A 242 36.68 21.00 33.66
C LYS A 242 37.92 20.11 33.65
N GLU A 243 39.04 20.60 34.18
CA GLU A 243 40.32 19.89 34.10
C GLU A 243 40.25 18.49 34.73
N GLU A 244 39.51 18.36 35.84
CA GLU A 244 39.24 17.11 36.57
C GLU A 244 38.62 16.00 35.69
N ILE A 245 37.85 16.40 34.68
CA ILE A 245 37.18 15.53 33.72
C ILE A 245 38.04 15.41 32.46
N SER A 246 38.58 16.53 31.96
CA SER A 246 39.25 16.61 30.66
C SER A 246 40.53 15.78 30.58
N GLY A 247 41.27 15.63 31.68
CA GLY A 247 42.58 14.97 31.68
C GLY A 247 42.52 13.51 31.17
N GLU A 248 41.56 12.72 31.66
CA GLU A 248 41.40 11.31 31.28
C GLU A 248 40.86 11.15 29.84
N ILE A 249 40.00 12.08 29.43
CA ILE A 249 39.43 12.10 28.08
C ILE A 249 40.51 12.43 27.05
N LYS A 250 41.40 13.40 27.35
CA LYS A 250 42.54 13.72 26.48
C LYS A 250 43.49 12.53 26.34
N MET A 251 43.69 11.74 27.40
CA MET A 251 44.51 10.52 27.35
C MET A 251 43.89 9.40 26.49
N SER A 252 42.57 9.25 26.55
CA SER A 252 41.86 8.27 25.71
C SER A 252 41.73 8.69 24.24
N ASN A 253 41.93 9.98 23.93
CA ASN A 253 41.97 10.54 22.58
C ASN A 253 40.77 10.13 21.69
N PRO A 254 39.53 10.40 22.12
CA PRO A 254 38.33 10.06 21.38
C PRO A 254 38.26 10.82 20.05
N ARG A 255 37.85 10.14 18.99
CA ARG A 255 37.80 10.72 17.62
C ARG A 255 36.46 11.33 17.26
N ARG A 256 35.42 11.02 18.02
CA ARG A 256 34.04 11.46 17.76
C ARG A 256 33.46 12.15 18.99
N LEU A 257 32.69 13.21 18.77
CA LEU A 257 32.04 13.96 19.85
C LEU A 257 31.19 13.07 20.77
N ARG A 258 30.49 12.08 20.20
CA ARG A 258 29.67 11.14 20.99
C ARG A 258 30.50 10.36 22.01
N GLU A 259 31.64 9.84 21.58
CA GLU A 259 32.56 9.08 22.44
C GLU A 259 33.08 9.95 23.59
N THR A 260 33.48 11.17 23.26
CA THR A 260 33.91 12.19 24.23
C THR A 260 32.83 12.52 25.26
N ILE A 261 31.57 12.67 24.84
CA ILE A 261 30.44 12.95 25.74
C ILE A 261 30.20 11.77 26.69
N ASP A 262 30.29 10.53 26.20
CA ASP A 262 30.05 9.34 27.01
C ASP A 262 31.19 9.17 28.05
N LEU A 263 32.44 9.36 27.65
CA LEU A 263 33.59 9.37 28.56
C LEU A 263 33.49 10.47 29.62
N ALA A 264 33.10 11.68 29.22
CA ALA A 264 32.89 12.80 30.15
C ALA A 264 31.83 12.48 31.20
N ARG A 265 30.73 11.84 30.80
CA ARG A 265 29.66 11.43 31.71
C ARG A 265 30.13 10.40 32.71
N THR A 266 30.80 9.34 32.26
CA THR A 266 31.36 8.31 33.15
C THR A 266 32.30 8.93 34.18
N ARG A 267 33.14 9.87 33.75
CA ARG A 267 34.09 10.53 34.65
C ARG A 267 33.41 11.44 35.68
N ASP A 268 32.44 12.25 35.25
CA ASP A 268 31.65 13.14 36.12
C ASP A 268 30.87 12.34 37.19
N GLU A 269 30.32 11.18 36.83
CA GLU A 269 29.66 10.27 37.76
C GLU A 269 30.62 9.68 38.81
N LEU A 270 31.83 9.28 38.40
CA LEU A 270 32.84 8.75 39.32
C LEU A 270 33.30 9.82 40.32
N LEU A 271 33.53 11.05 39.86
CA LEU A 271 33.90 12.18 40.71
C LEU A 271 32.78 12.51 41.72
N SER A 272 31.53 12.46 41.29
CA SER A 272 30.35 12.69 42.15
C SER A 272 30.20 11.61 43.25
N ARG A 273 30.59 10.36 42.96
CA ARG A 273 30.60 9.28 43.97
C ARG A 273 31.74 9.43 44.96
N GLN A 274 32.92 9.88 44.50
CA GLN A 274 34.07 10.10 45.37
C GLN A 274 33.81 11.23 46.37
N SER A 275 33.26 12.37 45.92
CA SER A 275 32.93 13.49 46.80
C SER A 275 31.88 13.16 47.87
N SER A 276 30.86 12.36 47.52
CA SER A 276 29.84 11.91 48.49
C SER A 276 30.39 10.91 49.51
N SER A 277 31.31 10.02 49.11
CA SER A 277 32.00 9.12 50.05
C SER A 277 32.91 9.86 51.03
N SER A 278 33.60 10.92 50.59
CA SER A 278 34.43 11.75 51.45
C SER A 278 33.61 12.55 52.47
N ASN A 279 32.46 13.11 52.07
CA ASN A 279 31.60 13.86 53.00
C ASN A 279 30.92 12.98 54.07
N SER A 280 30.63 11.72 53.77
CA SER A 280 30.03 10.80 54.75
C SER A 280 31.01 10.37 55.86
N GLY A 281 32.33 10.39 55.59
CA GLY A 281 33.35 10.05 56.58
C GLY A 281 33.56 11.11 57.66
N TYR A 282 33.22 12.38 57.39
CA TYR A 282 33.36 13.48 58.35
C TYR A 282 32.19 13.60 59.34
N ILE A 283 31.00 13.12 58.99
CA ILE A 283 29.82 13.20 59.88
C ILE A 283 29.85 12.11 60.97
N SER A 284 30.63 11.05 60.79
CA SER A 284 30.74 9.96 61.78
C SER A 284 31.81 10.19 62.88
N GLN A 285 32.38 11.39 62.99
CA GLN A 285 33.40 11.73 63.99
C GLN A 285 33.08 12.94 64.90
N ASN A 286 31.85 13.46 64.86
CA ASN A 286 31.38 14.49 65.79
C ASN A 286 30.26 13.97 66.71
#